data_AF-A0A9D8J3Q2-F1
#
_entry.id   AF-A0A9D8J3Q2-F1
#
_cell.length_a   1.000
_cell.length_b   1.000
_cell.length_c   1.000
_cell.angle_alpha   90.00
_cell.angle_beta   90.00
_cell.angle_gamma   90.00
#
_symmetry.space_group_name_H-M   'P 1'
#
loop_
_entity.id
_entity.type
_entity.pdbx_description
1 polymer ?
#
loop_
_entity_poly.entity_id
_entity_poly.type
_entity_poly.pdbx_seq_one_letter_code
_entity_poly.pdbx_strand_id
1 'polypeptide(L)'
;MSSLQPITPTGGESGNFFSRLFFIVVFVIILGIVRFVLWGVLLVQLLLHIIGARPNANAQKAGQVVAEYIYRVWLYLSYNTDEKPFPFSSKKDL
;
A
#
# COMPACT_ATOMS: atom_id res chain seq x y z
N MET A 1 20.26 52.07 -21.51
CA MET A 1 18.97 51.50 -21.97
C MET A 1 19.10 49.99 -21.95
N SER A 2 18.34 49.34 -21.08
CA SER A 2 18.41 47.90 -20.78
C SER A 2 18.40 47.04 -22.05
N SER A 3 19.49 46.31 -22.27
CA SER A 3 19.53 45.25 -23.26
C SER A 3 18.55 44.15 -22.80
N LEU A 4 17.51 43.91 -23.60
CA LEU A 4 16.59 42.79 -23.37
C LEU A 4 17.40 41.50 -23.47
N GLN A 5 17.70 40.89 -22.32
CA GLN A 5 18.26 39.55 -22.27
C GLN A 5 17.28 38.61 -22.96
N PRO A 6 17.70 37.82 -23.95
CA PRO A 6 16.82 36.84 -24.55
C PRO A 6 16.40 35.86 -23.46
N ILE A 7 15.09 35.71 -23.25
CA ILE A 7 14.51 34.61 -22.48
C ILE A 7 14.87 33.32 -23.21
N THR A 8 16.04 32.76 -22.88
CA THR A 8 16.45 31.44 -23.28
C THR A 8 15.51 30.45 -22.60
N PRO A 9 14.68 29.67 -23.32
CA PRO A 9 14.00 28.55 -22.71
C PRO A 9 15.09 27.58 -22.25
N THR A 10 15.28 27.48 -20.94
CA THR A 10 16.23 26.57 -20.30
C THR A 10 15.76 25.13 -20.53
N GLY A 11 16.15 24.56 -21.69
CA GLY A 11 15.89 23.18 -22.08
C GLY A 11 16.74 22.17 -21.31
N GLY A 12 16.72 22.21 -19.97
CA GLY A 12 17.57 21.38 -19.11
C GLY A 12 16.98 20.92 -17.78
N GLU A 13 15.76 21.34 -17.41
CA GLU A 13 15.18 21.01 -16.09
C GLU A 13 14.08 19.92 -16.15
N SER A 14 14.01 19.14 -17.24
CA SER A 14 12.96 18.12 -17.44
C SER A 14 13.33 16.72 -16.94
N GLY A 15 14.60 16.45 -16.62
CA GLY A 15 15.06 15.11 -16.21
C GLY A 15 14.45 14.58 -14.91
N ASN A 16 14.05 15.49 -14.01
CA ASN A 16 13.51 15.13 -12.69
C ASN A 16 11.98 15.00 -12.67
N PHE A 17 11.27 15.70 -13.55
CA PHE A 17 9.81 15.69 -13.58
C PHE A 17 9.26 14.37 -14.13
N PHE A 18 9.82 13.88 -15.24
CA PHE A 18 9.40 12.62 -15.85
C PHE A 18 9.72 11.41 -14.98
N SER A 19 10.87 11.41 -14.29
CA SER A 19 11.19 10.37 -13.29
C SER A 19 10.18 10.36 -12.13
N ARG A 20 9.79 11.53 -11.62
CA ARG A 20 8.75 11.62 -10.57
C ARG A 20 7.39 11.13 -11.07
N LEU A 21 7.00 11.49 -12.29
CA LEU A 21 5.74 11.07 -12.89
C LEU A 21 5.69 9.55 -13.10
N PHE A 22 6.81 8.95 -13.53
CA PHE A 22 6.93 7.50 -13.65
C PHE A 22 6.67 6.79 -12.32
N PHE A 23 7.31 7.23 -11.24
CA PHE A 23 7.10 6.62 -9.92
C PHE A 23 5.67 6.82 -9.41
N ILE A 24 5.04 7.98 -9.64
CA ILE A 24 3.64 8.22 -9.26
C ILE A 24 2.71 7.22 -9.95
N VAL A 25 2.87 7.02 -11.27
CA VAL A 25 2.05 6.08 -12.03
C VAL A 25 2.24 4.64 -11.52
N VAL A 26 3.48 4.23 -11.28
CA VAL A 26 3.78 2.90 -10.73
C VAL A 26 3.11 2.70 -9.36
N PHE A 27 3.20 3.68 -8.46
CA PHE A 27 2.57 3.58 -7.13
C PHE A 27 1.04 3.59 -7.21
N VAL A 28 0.44 4.36 -8.13
CA VAL A 28 -1.01 4.33 -8.37
C VAL A 28 -1.47 2.94 -8.85
N ILE A 29 -0.70 2.30 -9.73
CA ILE A 29 -0.99 0.93 -10.20
C ILE A 29 -0.88 -0.07 -9.04
N ILE A 30 0.19 0.02 -8.23
CA ILE A 30 0.36 -0.83 -7.04
C ILE A 30 -0.82 -0.66 -6.07
N LEU A 31 -1.23 0.58 -5.81
CA LEU A 31 -2.40 0.85 -4.97
C LEU A 31 -3.69 0.28 -5.57
N GLY A 32 -3.86 0.32 -6.89
CA GLY A 32 -4.97 -0.31 -7.58
C GLY A 32 -5.01 -1.83 -7.36
N ILE A 33 -3.86 -2.50 -7.48
CA ILE A 33 -3.73 -3.95 -7.27
C ILE A 33 -4.04 -4.31 -5.81
N VAL A 34 -3.47 -3.58 -4.84
CA VAL A 34 -3.74 -3.79 -3.42
C VAL A 34 -5.23 -3.63 -3.12
N ARG A 35 -5.88 -2.62 -3.70
CA ARG A 35 -7.31 -2.36 -3.53
C ARG A 35 -8.15 -3.48 -4.14
N PHE A 36 -7.75 -4.00 -5.29
CA PHE A 36 -8.41 -5.15 -5.93
C PHE A 36 -8.30 -6.42 -5.09
N VAL A 37 -7.12 -6.70 -4.53
CA VAL A 37 -6.91 -7.83 -3.61
C VAL A 37 -7.79 -7.69 -2.36
N LEU A 38 -7.91 -6.48 -1.81
CA LEU A 38 -8.81 -6.16 -0.69
C LEU A 38 -10.27 -6.50 -1.00
N TRP A 39 -10.77 -6.11 -2.18
CA TRP A 39 -12.12 -6.47 -2.64
C TRP A 39 -12.29 -7.98 -2.78
N GLY A 40 -11.29 -8.68 -3.32
CA GLY A 40 -11.29 -10.14 -3.42
C GLY A 40 -11.39 -10.82 -2.07
N VAL A 41 -10.59 -10.39 -1.09
CA VAL A 41 -10.64 -10.90 0.28
C VAL A 41 -12.01 -10.63 0.93
N LEU A 42 -12.57 -9.44 0.73
CA LEU A 42 -13.88 -9.06 1.28
C LEU A 42 -15.01 -9.90 0.67
N LEU A 43 -14.97 -10.18 -0.65
CA LEU A 43 -15.90 -11.07 -1.33
C LEU A 43 -15.79 -12.52 -0.85
N VAL A 44 -14.57 -13.04 -0.66
CA VAL A 44 -14.36 -14.39 -0.13
C VAL A 44 -14.90 -14.51 1.30
N GLN A 45 -14.64 -13.50 2.15
CA GLN A 45 -15.19 -13.45 3.51
C GLN A 45 -16.73 -13.40 3.50
N LEU A 46 -17.33 -12.66 2.57
CA LEU A 46 -18.78 -12.58 2.40
C LEU A 46 -19.38 -13.90 1.89
N LEU A 47 -18.75 -14.56 0.91
CA LEU A 47 -19.19 -15.86 0.40
C LEU A 47 -19.14 -16.96 1.48
N LEU A 48 -18.06 -17.01 2.26
CA LEU A 48 -17.95 -17.95 3.38
C LEU A 48 -19.00 -17.69 4.46
N HIS A 49 -19.37 -16.42 4.69
CA HIS A 49 -20.45 -16.04 5.60
C HIS A 49 -21.83 -16.50 5.08
N ILE A 50 -22.10 -16.37 3.78
CA ILE A 50 -23.36 -16.76 3.14
C ILE A 50 -23.55 -18.28 3.10
N ILE A 51 -22.47 -19.05 2.93
CA ILE A 51 -22.52 -20.53 2.84
C ILE A 51 -22.86 -21.18 4.21
N GLY A 52 -22.92 -20.42 5.30
CA GLY A 52 -23.38 -20.93 6.59
C GLY A 52 -22.36 -21.84 7.27
N ALA A 53 -21.06 -21.61 7.03
CA ALA A 53 -20.04 -22.15 7.89
C ALA A 53 -20.34 -21.64 9.32
N ARG A 54 -20.81 -22.52 10.22
CA ARG A 54 -20.77 -22.25 11.66
C ARG A 54 -19.39 -21.67 11.93
N PRO A 55 -19.26 -20.55 12.67
CA PRO A 55 -17.99 -19.90 12.87
C PRO A 55 -16.94 -20.94 13.26
N ASN A 56 -16.15 -21.36 12.28
CA ASN A 56 -15.10 -22.32 12.50
C ASN A 56 -14.10 -21.52 13.30
N ALA A 57 -13.80 -21.95 14.54
CA ALA A 57 -12.83 -21.25 15.38
C ALA A 57 -11.52 -21.00 14.61
N ASN A 58 -11.17 -21.88 13.66
CA ASN A 58 -10.02 -21.70 12.77
C ASN A 58 -10.21 -20.58 11.73
N ALA A 59 -11.41 -20.41 11.17
CA ALA A 59 -11.71 -19.32 10.23
C ALA A 59 -11.81 -17.96 10.93
N GLN A 60 -12.37 -17.91 12.15
CA GLN A 60 -12.35 -16.70 12.99
C GLN A 60 -10.92 -16.33 13.40
N LYS A 61 -10.13 -17.32 13.85
CA LYS A 61 -8.72 -17.13 14.18
C LYS A 61 -7.91 -16.64 12.97
N ALA A 62 -8.17 -17.17 11.78
CA ALA A 62 -7.56 -16.68 10.55
C ALA A 62 -7.95 -15.21 10.26
N GLY A 63 -9.23 -14.86 10.38
CA GLY A 63 -9.68 -13.46 10.24
C GLY A 63 -9.04 -12.51 11.26
N GLN A 64 -8.89 -12.97 12.51
CA GLN A 64 -8.23 -12.20 13.57
C GLN A 64 -6.74 -11.97 13.28
N VAL A 65 -6.01 -13.00 12.83
CA VAL A 65 -4.60 -12.89 12.43
C VAL A 65 -4.44 -11.90 11.27
N VAL A 66 -5.35 -11.92 10.29
CA VAL A 66 -5.34 -10.96 9.17
C VAL A 66 -5.64 -9.54 9.65
N ALA A 67 -6.61 -9.34 10.53
CA ALA A 67 -6.94 -8.03 11.08
C ALA A 67 -5.78 -7.44 11.90
N GLU A 68 -5.14 -8.26 12.74
CA GLU A 68 -3.96 -7.84 13.52
C GLU A 68 -2.79 -7.45 12.61
N TYR A 69 -2.59 -8.21 11.52
CA TYR A 69 -1.57 -7.88 10.52
C TYR A 69 -1.82 -6.51 9.89
N ILE A 70 -3.04 -6.25 9.42
CA ILE A 70 -3.42 -4.96 8.81
C ILE A 70 -3.21 -3.81 9.81
N TYR A 71 -3.59 -4.00 11.07
CA TYR A 71 -3.40 -3.00 12.12
C TYR A 71 -1.93 -2.66 12.34
N ARG A 72 -1.05 -3.67 12.44
CA ARG A 72 0.40 -3.48 12.57
C ARG A 72 0.99 -2.74 11.37
N VAL A 73 0.54 -3.04 10.15
CA VAL A 73 0.94 -2.31 8.93
C VAL A 73 0.51 -0.84 9.00
N TRP A 74 -0.71 -0.57 9.44
CA TRP A 74 -1.21 0.79 9.60
C TRP A 74 -0.42 1.59 10.63
N LEU A 75 -0.05 0.96 11.75
CA LEU A 75 0.73 1.60 12.79
C LEU A 75 2.11 2.02 12.28
N TYR A 76 2.75 1.16 11.47
CA TYR A 76 4.02 1.48 10.80
C TYR A 76 3.87 2.61 9.77
N LEU A 77 2.85 2.55 8.92
CA LEU A 77 2.58 3.58 7.90
C LEU A 77 2.26 4.96 8.50
N SER A 78 1.64 4.99 9.68
CA SER A 78 1.27 6.22 10.38
C SER A 78 2.37 6.77 11.28
N TYR A 79 3.59 6.21 11.21
CA TYR A 79 4.72 6.58 12.08
C TYR A 79 4.45 6.39 13.59
N ASN A 80 3.42 5.61 13.94
CA ASN A 80 3.10 5.28 15.33
C ASN A 80 3.99 4.15 15.88
N THR A 81 4.73 3.43 15.01
CA THR A 81 5.77 2.47 15.39
C THR A 81 6.85 2.39 14.33
N ASP A 82 8.09 2.19 14.76
CA ASP A 82 9.23 1.85 13.89
C ASP A 82 9.39 0.34 13.68
N GLU A 83 8.56 -0.48 14.35
CA GLU A 83 8.61 -1.94 14.26
C GLU A 83 7.92 -2.41 12.96
N LYS A 84 8.70 -3.03 12.06
CA LYS A 84 8.22 -3.50 10.76
C LYS A 84 7.33 -4.74 10.93
N PRO A 85 6.15 -4.79 10.30
CA PRO A 85 5.31 -5.98 10.30
C PRO A 85 5.94 -7.12 9.46
N PHE A 86 5.47 -8.35 9.70
CA PHE A 86 5.83 -9.54 8.92
C PHE A 86 5.68 -9.30 7.39
N PRO A 87 6.51 -9.91 6.51
CA PRO A 87 7.62 -10.83 6.78
C PRO A 87 8.95 -10.14 7.12
N PHE A 88 8.96 -8.81 7.20
CA PHE A 88 10.18 -8.02 7.46
C PHE A 88 10.37 -7.72 8.95
N SER A 89 9.48 -8.22 9.80
CA SER A 89 9.70 -8.26 11.24
C SER A 89 10.95 -9.11 11.51
N SER A 90 12.00 -8.51 12.07
CA SER A 90 13.24 -9.22 12.44
C SER A 90 13.03 -10.24 13.57
N LYS A 91 11.87 -10.26 14.22
CA LYS A 91 11.55 -11.20 15.29
C LYS A 91 11.12 -12.55 14.71
N LYS A 92 11.86 -13.58 15.11
CA LYS A 92 11.74 -14.98 14.69
C LYS A 92 11.19 -15.74 15.89
N ASP A 93 9.99 -15.38 16.30
CA ASP A 93 9.38 -15.89 17.52
C ASP A 93 8.10 -16.62 17.10
N LEU A 94 8.31 -17.83 16.56
CA LEU A 94 7.30 -18.89 16.39
C LEU A 94 7.41 -19.84 17.59
#